data_AF-A0A2W7A2X8-F1
#
_entry.id   AF-A0A2W7A2X8-F1
#
_cell.length_a   1.000
_cell.length_b   1.000
_cell.length_c   1.000
_cell.angle_alpha   90.00
_cell.angle_beta   90.00
_cell.angle_gamma   90.00
#
_symmetry.space_group_name_H-M   'P 1'
#
loop_
_entity.id
_entity.type
_entity.pdbx_description
1 polymer ?
#
loop_
_entity_poly.entity_id
_entity_poly.type
_entity_poly.pdbx_seq_one_letter_code
_entity_poly.pdbx_strand_id
1 'polypeptide(L)'
;MFIRVRRFLSQFFRKSGTVNNEPLNKVSLIVIILIDIFILVNVFAGLDDISRWHISPSEAYPCYSDWKTHQTQTDENRDYNALRSSLTYSANSQFSFQSNYQSAEVGHLGKVSATCLKYASYKDKINNSANQALLKIIEQKNASIDGLTQKNRTIQAQYDSTLLEKIAGQPQERSINLVGAEKAKQEIDTNNLKIAALKKDVFVLKNQLLEKPESTNFLNFLKDKDSFNEVEKAYQKAFFWYPSIQFALQTLFLLPLILSALFIHRFAQRKGYGLAALMSWHLLVIFCIPLLFKLFEFLQVGILFQFIADIVSALFGGLLFLVSYLYILLIPLFGFGIIKFFQKFVFNAKLQAANRVQKSRCVRCAKKIRPQDPYCPHCGYYQYIECPNCHEFTYKHLPHCKHCGYVQDVESV
;
A
#
# COMPACT_ATOMS: atom_id res chain seq x y z
N MET A 1 30.39 7.36 17.08
CA MET A 1 29.52 6.67 16.10
C MET A 1 29.59 7.29 14.69
N PHE A 2 29.49 8.62 14.56
CA PHE A 2 29.44 9.36 13.28
C PHE A 2 30.71 9.29 12.38
N ILE A 3 31.91 9.14 12.94
CA ILE A 3 33.15 8.95 12.16
C ILE A 3 33.16 7.60 11.43
N ARG A 4 32.54 6.56 12.00
CA ARG A 4 32.41 5.23 11.36
C ARG A 4 31.46 5.30 10.17
N VAL A 5 30.33 6.02 10.29
CA VAL A 5 29.36 6.23 9.21
C VAL A 5 29.98 7.03 8.04
N ARG A 6 30.73 8.10 8.32
CA ARG A 6 31.47 8.88 7.32
C ARG A 6 32.52 8.05 6.57
N ARG A 7 33.25 7.19 7.29
CA ARG A 7 34.24 6.28 6.69
C ARG A 7 33.55 5.22 5.83
N PHE A 8 32.39 4.72 6.27
CA PHE A 8 31.60 3.74 5.53
C PHE A 8 31.06 4.30 4.22
N LEU A 9 30.42 5.48 4.24
CA LEU A 9 29.88 6.15 3.04
C LEU A 9 30.96 6.57 2.03
N SER A 10 32.10 7.11 2.48
CA SER A 10 33.20 7.46 1.57
C SER A 10 33.94 6.25 1.00
N GLN A 11 33.99 5.14 1.74
CA GLN A 11 34.43 3.85 1.20
C GLN A 11 33.39 3.27 0.24
N PHE A 12 32.10 3.51 0.47
CA PHE A 12 30.99 3.02 -0.35
C PHE A 12 31.06 3.54 -1.78
N PHE A 13 31.09 4.87 -1.96
CA PHE A 13 31.17 5.47 -3.30
C PHE A 13 32.48 5.16 -4.03
N ARG A 14 33.59 4.97 -3.30
CA ARG A 14 34.87 4.61 -3.90
C ARG A 14 34.89 3.15 -4.37
N LYS A 15 34.28 2.24 -3.62
CA LYS A 15 34.22 0.80 -3.96
C LYS A 15 33.22 0.48 -5.08
N SER A 16 32.18 1.29 -5.27
CA SER A 16 31.20 1.12 -6.36
C SER A 16 31.70 1.52 -7.76
N GLY A 17 32.85 2.18 -7.88
CA GLY A 17 33.33 2.70 -9.18
C GLY A 17 34.76 2.31 -9.54
N THR A 18 35.42 1.47 -8.73
CA THR A 18 36.82 1.12 -8.93
C THR A 18 37.10 -0.37 -8.75
N VAL A 19 37.88 -0.94 -9.67
CA VAL A 19 38.48 -2.29 -9.55
C VAL A 19 39.97 -2.07 -9.32
N ASN A 20 40.54 -2.61 -8.24
CA ASN A 20 41.97 -2.43 -7.93
C ASN A 20 42.45 -0.96 -7.94
N ASN A 21 41.58 0.00 -7.60
CA ASN A 21 41.80 1.46 -7.68
C ASN A 21 41.86 2.07 -9.10
N GLU A 22 41.43 1.33 -10.12
CA GLU A 22 41.25 1.83 -11.49
C GLU A 22 39.76 2.09 -11.79
N PRO A 23 39.43 3.21 -12.48
CA PRO A 23 38.05 3.50 -12.87
C PRO A 23 37.56 2.53 -13.95
N LEU A 24 36.32 2.07 -13.81
CA LEU A 24 35.68 1.17 -14.78
C LEU A 24 35.44 1.84 -16.15
N ASN A 25 35.49 1.05 -17.21
CA ASN A 25 35.05 1.47 -18.54
C ASN A 25 33.54 1.79 -18.52
N LYS A 26 33.12 2.85 -19.22
CA LYS A 26 31.71 3.29 -19.33
C LYS A 26 30.80 2.16 -19.81
N VAL A 27 31.26 1.33 -20.75
CA VAL A 27 30.50 0.17 -21.27
C VAL A 27 30.28 -0.87 -20.17
N SER A 28 31.33 -1.20 -19.40
CA SER A 28 31.24 -2.13 -18.28
C SER A 28 30.30 -1.63 -17.18
N LEU A 29 30.27 -0.32 -16.94
CA LEU A 29 29.35 0.31 -15.98
C LEU A 29 27.89 0.21 -16.43
N ILE A 30 27.60 0.39 -17.73
CA ILE A 30 26.25 0.20 -18.28
C ILE A 30 25.79 -1.26 -18.11
N VAL A 31 26.65 -2.23 -18.43
CA VAL A 31 26.33 -3.66 -18.29
C VAL A 31 26.04 -4.02 -16.83
N ILE A 32 26.84 -3.52 -15.89
CA ILE A 32 26.60 -3.72 -14.45
C ILE A 32 25.25 -3.14 -14.04
N ILE A 33 24.91 -1.92 -14.46
CA ILE A 33 23.62 -1.31 -14.12
C ILE A 33 22.44 -2.14 -14.67
N LEU A 34 22.54 -2.66 -15.90
CA LEU A 34 21.47 -3.50 -16.47
C LEU A 34 21.29 -4.80 -15.67
N ILE A 35 22.39 -5.46 -15.30
CA ILE A 35 22.35 -6.65 -14.44
C ILE A 35 21.76 -6.29 -13.07
N ASP A 36 22.17 -5.16 -12.50
CA ASP A 36 21.72 -4.69 -11.19
C ASP A 36 20.20 -4.44 -11.19
N ILE A 37 19.65 -3.82 -12.24
CA ILE A 37 18.21 -3.62 -12.42
C ILE A 37 17.49 -4.96 -12.54
N PHE A 38 18.00 -5.88 -13.36
CA PHE A 38 17.41 -7.20 -13.51
C PHE A 38 17.34 -7.96 -12.18
N ILE A 39 18.43 -7.96 -11.40
CA ILE A 39 18.46 -8.56 -10.07
C ILE A 39 17.46 -7.86 -9.15
N LEU A 40 17.43 -6.53 -9.15
CA LEU A 40 16.52 -5.75 -8.31
C LEU A 40 15.06 -6.09 -8.56
N VAL A 41 14.64 -6.22 -9.83
CA VAL A 41 13.27 -6.63 -10.21
C VAL A 41 12.94 -8.01 -9.67
N ASN A 42 13.84 -8.98 -9.83
CA ASN A 42 13.63 -10.34 -9.31
C ASN A 42 13.57 -10.38 -7.77
N VAL A 43 14.39 -9.57 -7.10
CA VAL A 43 14.35 -9.46 -5.64
C VAL A 43 13.03 -8.85 -5.17
N PHE A 44 12.52 -7.81 -5.83
CA PHE A 44 11.21 -7.24 -5.51
C PHE A 44 10.07 -8.22 -5.78
N ALA A 45 10.12 -8.98 -6.88
CA ALA A 45 9.14 -10.02 -7.16
C ALA A 45 9.14 -11.12 -6.09
N GLY A 46 10.32 -11.60 -5.68
CA GLY A 46 10.44 -12.57 -4.57
C GLY A 46 9.98 -12.01 -3.23
N LEU A 47 10.23 -10.73 -2.96
CA LEU A 47 9.72 -10.03 -1.77
C LEU A 47 8.21 -9.87 -1.75
N ASP A 48 7.58 -9.71 -2.91
CA ASP A 48 6.13 -9.60 -3.04
C ASP A 48 5.47 -10.97 -2.88
N ASP A 49 6.08 -12.04 -3.40
CA ASP A 49 5.64 -13.42 -3.21
C ASP A 49 5.71 -13.85 -1.74
N ILE A 50 6.87 -13.69 -1.08
CA ILE A 50 7.03 -14.03 0.34
C ILE A 50 6.11 -13.20 1.24
N SER A 51 5.75 -11.98 0.83
CA SER A 51 4.83 -11.13 1.61
C SER A 51 3.41 -11.69 1.68
N ARG A 52 3.03 -12.54 0.70
CA ARG A 52 1.73 -13.19 0.60
C ARG A 52 1.73 -14.60 1.16
N TRP A 53 2.87 -15.14 1.60
CA TRP A 53 2.90 -16.49 2.18
C TRP A 53 2.07 -16.60 3.46
N HIS A 54 2.02 -15.57 4.30
CA HIS A 54 1.12 -15.60 5.46
C HIS A 54 -0.29 -15.19 5.02
N ILE A 55 -1.30 -15.96 5.45
CA ILE A 55 -2.69 -15.67 5.13
C ILE A 55 -3.07 -14.25 5.60
N SER A 56 -3.74 -13.49 4.74
CA SER A 56 -4.15 -12.13 5.11
C SER A 56 -5.27 -12.14 6.16
N PRO A 57 -5.46 -11.08 6.95
CA PRO A 57 -6.53 -11.01 7.95
C PRO A 57 -7.92 -11.19 7.34
N SER A 58 -8.16 -10.66 6.14
CA SER A 58 -9.40 -10.83 5.39
C SER A 58 -9.63 -12.27 4.91
N GLU A 59 -8.56 -13.01 4.62
CA GLU A 59 -8.63 -14.42 4.22
C GLU A 59 -8.72 -15.36 5.42
N ALA A 60 -8.10 -15.02 6.55
CA ALA A 60 -8.22 -15.77 7.80
C ALA A 60 -9.59 -15.58 8.47
N TYR A 61 -10.22 -14.42 8.31
CA TYR A 61 -11.55 -14.12 8.86
C TYR A 61 -12.50 -13.55 7.77
N PRO A 62 -12.81 -14.34 6.73
CA PRO A 62 -13.60 -13.88 5.59
C PRO A 62 -15.05 -13.57 5.95
N CYS A 63 -15.54 -14.07 7.09
CA CYS A 63 -16.88 -13.78 7.59
C CYS A 63 -17.00 -12.42 8.31
N TYR A 64 -15.89 -11.77 8.68
CA TYR A 64 -15.91 -10.59 9.55
C TYR A 64 -16.69 -9.42 8.94
N SER A 65 -16.47 -9.10 7.65
CA SER A 65 -17.14 -7.97 6.99
C SER A 65 -18.66 -8.14 6.96
N ASP A 66 -19.13 -9.29 6.48
CA ASP A 66 -20.56 -9.59 6.35
C ASP A 66 -21.24 -9.58 7.73
N TRP A 67 -20.58 -10.17 8.74
CA TRP A 67 -21.10 -10.23 10.09
C TRP A 67 -21.12 -8.85 10.76
N LYS A 68 -20.07 -8.03 10.57
CA LYS A 68 -20.04 -6.65 11.07
C LYS A 68 -21.13 -5.81 10.45
N THR A 69 -21.36 -5.93 9.14
CA THR A 69 -22.47 -5.24 8.47
C THR A 69 -23.80 -5.60 9.12
N HIS A 70 -24.07 -6.88 9.36
CA HIS A 70 -25.29 -7.32 10.04
C HIS A 70 -25.43 -6.75 11.46
N GLN A 71 -24.36 -6.71 12.25
CA GLN A 71 -24.38 -6.16 13.62
C GLN A 71 -24.59 -4.65 13.68
N THR A 72 -24.09 -3.91 12.68
CA THR A 72 -24.19 -2.44 12.64
C THR A 72 -25.47 -1.92 11.98
N GLN A 73 -26.16 -2.76 11.20
CA GLN A 73 -27.33 -2.35 10.43
C GLN A 73 -28.60 -2.28 11.32
N THR A 74 -29.31 -1.16 11.21
CA THR A 74 -30.58 -0.89 11.93
C THR A 74 -31.83 -1.09 11.08
N ASP A 75 -31.68 -1.47 9.80
CA ASP A 75 -32.78 -1.72 8.87
C ASP A 75 -33.63 -2.94 9.28
N GLU A 76 -34.95 -2.83 9.14
CA GLU A 76 -35.90 -3.90 9.46
C GLU A 76 -35.68 -5.16 8.62
N ASN A 77 -35.12 -5.05 7.41
CA ASN A 77 -34.81 -6.16 6.52
C ASN A 77 -33.39 -6.72 6.71
N ARG A 78 -32.62 -6.34 7.74
CA ARG A 78 -31.23 -6.82 7.93
C ARG A 78 -31.10 -8.34 7.91
N ASP A 79 -32.03 -9.04 8.56
CA ASP A 79 -32.02 -10.51 8.67
C ASP A 79 -32.29 -11.13 7.29
N TYR A 80 -33.26 -10.57 6.54
CA TYR A 80 -33.53 -10.99 5.17
C TYR A 80 -32.34 -10.71 4.24
N ASN A 81 -31.67 -9.57 4.38
CA ASN A 81 -30.52 -9.20 3.55
C ASN A 81 -29.33 -10.15 3.78
N ALA A 82 -29.09 -10.58 5.01
CA ALA A 82 -28.07 -11.58 5.34
C ALA A 82 -28.38 -12.97 4.72
N LEU A 83 -29.64 -13.37 4.67
CA LEU A 83 -30.05 -14.60 3.97
C LEU A 83 -29.92 -14.45 2.46
N ARG A 84 -30.36 -13.32 1.90
CA ARG A 84 -30.27 -13.03 0.46
C ARG A 84 -28.83 -13.11 -0.03
N SER A 85 -27.87 -12.50 0.67
CA SER A 85 -26.46 -12.55 0.28
C SER A 85 -25.89 -13.98 0.26
N SER A 86 -26.42 -14.87 1.11
CA SER A 86 -26.08 -16.29 1.15
C SER A 86 -26.62 -17.09 -0.05
N LEU A 87 -27.67 -16.59 -0.70
CA LEU A 87 -28.33 -17.24 -1.83
C LEU A 87 -27.87 -16.72 -3.20
N THR A 88 -27.45 -15.46 -3.29
CA THR A 88 -27.04 -14.84 -4.56
C THR A 88 -25.62 -15.24 -4.99
N TYR A 89 -24.73 -15.53 -4.04
CA TYR A 89 -23.31 -15.80 -4.32
C TYR A 89 -23.07 -17.13 -5.05
N SER A 90 -23.88 -18.17 -4.79
CA SER A 90 -23.57 -19.53 -5.25
C SER A 90 -24.17 -19.93 -6.59
N ALA A 91 -25.14 -19.17 -7.13
CA ALA A 91 -25.90 -19.60 -8.30
C ALA A 91 -25.01 -19.86 -9.53
N ASN A 92 -23.77 -19.34 -9.52
CA ASN A 92 -22.75 -19.49 -10.55
C ASN A 92 -21.45 -20.15 -10.05
N SER A 93 -21.33 -20.56 -8.78
CA SER A 93 -20.08 -21.13 -8.23
C SER A 93 -20.13 -22.65 -8.18
N GLN A 94 -19.11 -23.30 -8.74
CA GLN A 94 -18.96 -24.76 -8.68
C GLN A 94 -18.63 -25.25 -7.24
N PHE A 95 -18.27 -24.35 -6.34
CA PHE A 95 -17.81 -24.64 -4.98
C PHE A 95 -18.76 -24.08 -3.92
N SER A 96 -18.78 -24.76 -2.76
CA SER A 96 -19.50 -24.31 -1.56
C SER A 96 -18.78 -23.12 -0.90
N PHE A 97 -19.48 -22.34 -0.07
CA PHE A 97 -18.90 -21.25 0.71
C PHE A 97 -17.77 -21.75 1.60
N GLN A 98 -17.97 -22.90 2.27
CA GLN A 98 -16.96 -23.47 3.15
C GLN A 98 -15.69 -23.85 2.35
N SER A 99 -15.83 -24.49 1.19
CA SER A 99 -14.69 -24.83 0.33
C SER A 99 -13.96 -23.59 -0.18
N ASN A 100 -14.70 -22.53 -0.56
CA ASN A 100 -14.11 -21.28 -1.00
C ASN A 100 -13.33 -20.56 0.13
N TYR A 101 -13.81 -20.65 1.37
CA TYR A 101 -13.04 -20.14 2.50
C TYR A 101 -11.78 -20.99 2.72
N GLN A 102 -11.90 -22.32 2.68
CA GLN A 102 -10.76 -23.23 2.88
C GLN A 102 -9.69 -23.13 1.78
N SER A 103 -10.05 -22.73 0.56
CA SER A 103 -9.04 -22.57 -0.51
C SER A 103 -7.99 -21.49 -0.20
N ALA A 104 -8.30 -20.53 0.67
CA ALA A 104 -7.33 -19.54 1.12
C ALA A 104 -6.19 -20.15 1.96
N GLU A 105 -6.35 -21.36 2.50
CA GLU A 105 -5.28 -22.07 3.22
C GLU A 105 -4.25 -22.68 2.27
N VAL A 106 -4.63 -22.94 1.01
CA VAL A 106 -3.77 -23.62 0.04
C VAL A 106 -2.59 -22.72 -0.32
N GLY A 107 -1.38 -23.20 -0.06
CA GLY A 107 -0.15 -22.46 -0.35
C GLY A 107 0.16 -21.33 0.65
N HIS A 108 -0.59 -21.22 1.75
CA HIS A 108 -0.42 -20.16 2.75
C HIS A 108 -0.09 -20.72 4.14
N LEU A 109 0.68 -19.95 4.91
CA LEU A 109 0.93 -20.16 6.33
C LEU A 109 -0.23 -19.55 7.11
N GLY A 110 -0.93 -20.38 7.89
CA GLY A 110 -2.07 -19.97 8.69
C GLY A 110 -3.29 -20.84 8.39
N LYS A 111 -4.40 -20.53 9.05
CA LYS A 111 -5.67 -21.23 8.85
C LYS A 111 -6.81 -20.23 8.89
N VAL A 112 -7.89 -20.56 8.20
CA VAL A 112 -9.14 -19.82 8.33
C VAL A 112 -9.75 -20.11 9.69
N SER A 113 -10.34 -19.09 10.30
CA SER A 113 -11.04 -19.22 11.57
C SER A 113 -12.11 -20.30 11.50
N ALA A 114 -12.09 -21.24 12.45
CA ALA A 114 -13.10 -22.29 12.58
C ALA A 114 -14.52 -21.69 12.70
N THR A 115 -14.66 -20.53 13.34
CA THR A 115 -15.93 -19.79 13.46
C THR A 115 -16.39 -19.28 12.10
N CYS A 116 -15.49 -18.79 11.24
CA CYS A 116 -15.83 -18.42 9.87
C CYS A 116 -16.12 -19.62 8.96
N LEU A 117 -15.47 -20.77 9.19
CA LEU A 117 -15.84 -22.02 8.49
C LEU A 117 -17.23 -22.50 8.90
N LYS A 118 -17.58 -22.38 10.19
CA LYS A 118 -18.94 -22.65 10.69
C LYS A 118 -19.95 -21.68 10.08
N TYR A 119 -19.63 -20.39 10.03
CA TYR A 119 -20.43 -19.36 9.35
C TYR A 119 -20.73 -19.77 7.89
N ALA A 120 -19.69 -20.16 7.14
CA ALA A 120 -19.83 -20.61 5.76
C ALA A 120 -20.69 -21.88 5.63
N SER A 121 -20.56 -22.83 6.56
CA SER A 121 -21.38 -24.04 6.57
C SER A 121 -22.87 -23.76 6.75
N TYR A 122 -23.23 -22.70 7.50
CA TYR A 122 -24.62 -22.25 7.60
C TYR A 122 -25.11 -21.64 6.28
N LYS A 123 -24.28 -20.82 5.62
CA LYS A 123 -24.61 -20.28 4.29
C LYS A 123 -24.82 -21.41 3.28
N ASP A 124 -23.99 -22.44 3.31
CA ASP A 124 -24.12 -23.63 2.46
C ASP A 124 -25.46 -24.35 2.68
N LYS A 125 -25.92 -24.48 3.93
CA LYS A 125 -27.23 -25.10 4.26
C LYS A 125 -28.42 -24.25 3.81
N ILE A 126 -28.33 -22.93 3.97
CA ILE A 126 -29.35 -21.99 3.47
C ILE A 126 -29.44 -22.07 1.95
N ASN A 127 -28.29 -22.23 1.30
CA ASN A 127 -28.15 -22.29 -0.14
C ASN A 127 -28.55 -23.64 -0.74
N ASN A 128 -29.85 -23.93 -0.69
CA ASN A 128 -30.47 -25.09 -1.30
C ASN A 128 -31.47 -24.68 -2.40
N SER A 129 -31.86 -25.63 -3.25
CA SER A 129 -32.73 -25.40 -4.40
C SER A 129 -34.10 -24.80 -4.02
N ALA A 130 -34.67 -25.20 -2.88
CA ALA A 130 -35.95 -24.69 -2.42
C ALA A 130 -35.87 -23.21 -2.03
N ASN A 131 -34.83 -22.81 -1.29
CA ASN A 131 -34.62 -21.42 -0.89
C ASN A 131 -34.22 -20.54 -2.10
N GLN A 132 -33.45 -21.07 -3.04
CA GLN A 132 -33.15 -20.38 -4.30
C GLN A 132 -34.40 -20.14 -5.15
N ALA A 133 -35.30 -21.13 -5.24
CA ALA A 133 -36.57 -20.98 -5.94
C ALA A 133 -37.45 -19.91 -5.27
N LEU A 134 -37.51 -19.92 -3.94
CA LEU A 134 -38.23 -18.91 -3.16
C LEU A 134 -37.67 -17.51 -3.40
N LEU A 135 -36.35 -17.34 -3.40
CA LEU A 135 -35.70 -16.06 -3.71
C LEU A 135 -36.05 -15.59 -5.13
N LYS A 136 -36.01 -16.47 -6.13
CA LYS A 136 -36.39 -16.13 -7.51
C LYS A 136 -37.83 -15.61 -7.59
N ILE A 137 -38.77 -16.22 -6.88
CA ILE A 137 -40.17 -15.76 -6.82
C ILE A 137 -40.25 -14.36 -6.19
N ILE A 138 -39.52 -14.13 -5.10
CA ILE A 138 -39.45 -12.82 -4.44
C ILE A 138 -38.90 -11.76 -5.40
N GLU A 139 -37.80 -12.06 -6.11
CA GLU A 139 -37.17 -11.14 -7.06
C GLU A 139 -38.08 -10.84 -8.27
N GLN A 140 -38.80 -11.84 -8.79
CA GLN A 140 -39.81 -11.65 -9.85
C GLN A 140 -40.96 -10.74 -9.41
N LYS A 141 -41.46 -10.91 -8.18
CA LYS A 141 -42.52 -10.05 -7.63
C LYS A 141 -42.01 -8.62 -7.40
N ASN A 142 -40.79 -8.44 -6.90
CA ASN A 142 -40.17 -7.12 -6.76
C ASN A 142 -39.98 -6.44 -8.12
N ALA A 143 -39.49 -7.15 -9.12
CA ALA A 143 -39.37 -6.61 -10.48
C ALA A 143 -40.74 -6.19 -11.06
N SER A 144 -41.81 -6.93 -10.74
CA SER A 144 -43.17 -6.56 -11.13
C SER A 144 -43.67 -5.31 -10.40
N ILE A 145 -43.34 -5.16 -9.11
CA ILE A 145 -43.64 -3.95 -8.33
C ILE A 145 -42.90 -2.75 -8.92
N ASP A 146 -41.62 -2.90 -9.24
CA ASP A 146 -40.80 -1.82 -9.82
C ASP A 146 -41.34 -1.42 -11.20
N GLY A 147 -41.70 -2.40 -12.04
CA GLY A 147 -42.31 -2.16 -13.34
C GLY A 147 -43.65 -1.40 -13.26
N LEU A 148 -44.55 -1.81 -12.35
CA LEU A 148 -45.83 -1.12 -12.11
C LEU A 148 -45.61 0.29 -11.52
N THR A 149 -44.65 0.45 -10.63
CA THR A 149 -44.31 1.75 -10.02
C THR A 149 -43.77 2.71 -11.08
N GLN A 150 -42.91 2.23 -11.97
CA GLN A 150 -42.39 3.01 -13.08
C GLN A 150 -43.50 3.37 -14.07
N LYS A 151 -44.38 2.43 -14.40
CA LYS A 151 -45.56 2.70 -15.24
C LYS A 151 -46.46 3.78 -14.62
N ASN A 152 -46.71 3.72 -13.32
CA ASN A 152 -47.48 4.75 -12.61
C ASN A 152 -46.82 6.13 -12.71
N ARG A 153 -45.50 6.23 -12.56
CA ARG A 153 -44.77 7.49 -12.74
C ARG A 153 -44.94 8.06 -14.15
N THR A 154 -44.88 7.21 -15.18
CA THR A 154 -45.11 7.62 -16.58
C THR A 154 -46.55 8.10 -16.80
N ILE A 155 -47.55 7.36 -16.30
CA ILE A 155 -48.97 7.75 -16.42
C ILE A 155 -49.21 9.07 -15.67
N GLN A 156 -48.60 9.26 -14.51
CA GLN A 156 -48.74 10.47 -13.70
C GLN A 156 -48.15 11.70 -14.42
N ALA A 157 -46.97 11.55 -15.04
CA ALA A 157 -46.39 12.62 -15.86
C ALA A 157 -47.28 13.01 -17.06
N GLN A 158 -47.89 12.01 -17.72
CA GLN A 158 -48.84 12.23 -18.83
C GLN A 158 -50.17 12.83 -18.36
N TYR A 159 -50.62 12.45 -17.15
CA TYR A 159 -51.82 13.02 -16.53
C TYR A 159 -51.62 14.51 -16.23
N ASP A 160 -50.48 14.88 -15.63
CA ASP A 160 -50.17 16.26 -15.29
C ASP A 160 -50.13 17.16 -16.55
N SER A 161 -49.56 16.67 -17.66
CA SER A 161 -49.58 17.38 -18.94
C SER A 161 -50.98 17.46 -19.55
N THR A 162 -51.75 16.38 -19.51
CA THR A 162 -53.14 16.36 -20.02
C THR A 162 -54.06 17.29 -19.23
N LEU A 163 -53.83 17.43 -17.92
CA LEU A 163 -54.56 18.36 -17.07
C LEU A 163 -54.25 19.82 -17.46
N LEU A 164 -52.98 20.14 -17.71
CA LEU A 164 -52.57 21.47 -18.21
C LEU A 164 -53.16 21.77 -19.59
N GLU A 165 -53.18 20.80 -20.50
CA GLU A 165 -53.83 20.92 -21.82
C GLU A 165 -55.33 21.18 -21.70
N LYS A 166 -56.01 20.49 -20.77
CA LYS A 166 -57.43 20.69 -20.46
C LYS A 166 -57.69 22.09 -19.89
N ILE A 167 -56.82 22.59 -19.01
CA ILE A 167 -56.86 23.96 -18.48
C ILE A 167 -56.63 24.99 -19.60
N ALA A 168 -55.75 24.68 -20.56
CA ALA A 168 -55.47 25.51 -21.73
C ALA A 168 -56.55 25.44 -22.83
N GLY A 169 -57.60 24.63 -22.65
CA GLY A 169 -58.70 24.50 -23.61
C GLY A 169 -58.33 23.73 -24.89
N GLN A 170 -57.25 22.94 -24.86
CA GLN A 170 -56.82 22.15 -26.01
C GLN A 170 -57.76 20.94 -26.21
N PRO A 171 -58.32 20.74 -27.43
CA PRO A 171 -59.18 19.59 -27.71
C PRO A 171 -58.39 18.28 -27.68
N GLN A 172 -59.04 17.21 -27.20
CA GLN A 172 -58.40 15.91 -26.97
C GLN A 172 -57.80 15.29 -28.23
N GLU A 173 -58.35 15.58 -29.42
CA GLU A 173 -57.80 15.13 -30.72
C GLU A 173 -56.42 15.72 -31.04
N ARG A 174 -56.05 16.82 -30.39
CA ARG A 174 -54.73 17.47 -30.52
C ARG A 174 -53.83 17.20 -29.32
N SER A 175 -54.28 16.40 -28.34
CA SER A 175 -53.45 16.06 -27.19
C SER A 175 -52.27 15.21 -27.64
N ILE A 176 -51.08 15.50 -27.09
CA ILE A 176 -49.89 14.66 -27.29
C ILE A 176 -49.92 13.39 -26.43
N ASN A 177 -50.88 13.28 -25.51
CA ASN A 177 -51.00 12.19 -24.55
C ASN A 177 -52.07 11.17 -24.98
N LEU A 178 -51.72 9.88 -24.92
CA LEU A 178 -52.57 8.77 -25.37
C LEU A 178 -53.76 8.47 -24.43
N VAL A 179 -53.76 8.99 -23.20
CA VAL A 179 -54.69 8.58 -22.15
C VAL A 179 -55.38 9.80 -21.53
N GLY A 180 -56.72 9.84 -21.57
CA GLY A 180 -57.50 10.87 -20.90
C GLY A 180 -57.34 10.83 -19.38
N ALA A 181 -57.45 11.99 -18.73
CA ALA A 181 -57.17 12.19 -17.30
C ALA A 181 -57.91 11.18 -16.39
N GLU A 182 -59.15 10.85 -16.72
CA GLU A 182 -60.00 9.93 -15.96
C GLU A 182 -59.53 8.47 -16.07
N LYS A 183 -59.06 8.05 -17.26
CA LYS A 183 -58.51 6.70 -17.50
C LYS A 183 -57.14 6.53 -16.83
N ALA A 184 -56.32 7.59 -16.85
CA ALA A 184 -55.02 7.61 -16.19
C ALA A 184 -55.14 7.39 -14.68
N LYS A 185 -56.10 8.08 -14.03
CA LYS A 185 -56.38 7.90 -12.59
C LYS A 185 -56.82 6.46 -12.26
N GLN A 186 -57.76 5.91 -13.03
CA GLN A 186 -58.25 4.54 -12.82
C GLN A 186 -57.14 3.49 -12.99
N GLU A 187 -56.23 3.69 -13.96
CA GLU A 187 -55.10 2.79 -14.17
C GLU A 187 -54.07 2.86 -13.04
N ILE A 188 -53.78 4.07 -12.53
CA ILE A 188 -52.92 4.26 -11.35
C ILE A 188 -53.50 3.55 -10.13
N ASP A 189 -54.80 3.75 -9.85
CA ASP A 189 -55.47 3.12 -8.70
C ASP A 189 -55.44 1.58 -8.81
N THR A 190 -55.69 1.05 -10.01
CA THR A 190 -55.60 -0.40 -10.29
C THR A 190 -54.18 -0.93 -10.08
N ASN A 191 -53.17 -0.22 -10.56
CA ASN A 191 -51.77 -0.60 -10.39
C ASN A 191 -51.35 -0.50 -8.92
N ASN A 192 -51.81 0.51 -8.17
CA ASN A 192 -51.53 0.65 -6.74
C ASN A 192 -52.12 -0.50 -5.93
N LEU A 193 -53.34 -0.96 -6.23
CA LEU A 193 -53.93 -2.15 -5.62
C LEU A 193 -53.09 -3.41 -5.90
N LYS A 194 -52.63 -3.59 -7.14
CA LYS A 194 -51.73 -4.70 -7.51
C LYS A 194 -50.38 -4.61 -6.79
N ILE A 195 -49.78 -3.43 -6.71
CA ILE A 195 -48.53 -3.20 -5.97
C ILE A 195 -48.73 -3.55 -4.49
N ALA A 196 -49.83 -3.13 -3.87
CA ALA A 196 -50.13 -3.44 -2.47
C ALA A 196 -50.27 -4.95 -2.24
N ALA A 197 -50.99 -5.66 -3.11
CA ALA A 197 -51.10 -7.11 -3.06
C ALA A 197 -49.74 -7.80 -3.23
N LEU A 198 -48.94 -7.40 -4.22
CA LEU A 198 -47.60 -7.94 -4.45
C LEU A 198 -46.66 -7.68 -3.27
N LYS A 199 -46.71 -6.49 -2.65
CA LYS A 199 -45.93 -6.18 -1.45
C LYS A 199 -46.31 -7.07 -0.27
N LYS A 200 -47.60 -7.36 -0.10
CA LYS A 200 -48.08 -8.31 0.93
C LYS A 200 -47.55 -9.71 0.66
N ASP A 201 -47.62 -10.18 -0.58
CA ASP A 201 -47.06 -11.49 -0.97
C ASP A 201 -45.55 -11.56 -0.70
N VAL A 202 -44.79 -10.52 -1.09
CA VAL A 202 -43.35 -10.44 -0.85
C VAL A 202 -43.05 -10.51 0.64
N PHE A 203 -43.82 -9.80 1.47
CA PHE A 203 -43.66 -9.86 2.92
C PHE A 203 -43.88 -11.28 3.48
N VAL A 204 -44.93 -11.97 3.03
CA VAL A 204 -45.20 -13.36 3.42
C VAL A 204 -44.07 -14.29 2.99
N LEU A 205 -43.60 -14.19 1.75
CA LEU A 205 -42.51 -15.03 1.23
C LEU A 205 -41.18 -14.76 1.94
N LYS A 206 -40.89 -13.49 2.29
CA LYS A 206 -39.74 -13.13 3.12
C LYS A 206 -39.80 -13.79 4.49
N ASN A 207 -40.96 -13.74 5.16
CA ASN A 207 -41.14 -14.38 6.47
C ASN A 207 -41.02 -15.90 6.36
N GLN A 208 -41.58 -16.51 5.31
CA GLN A 208 -41.42 -17.94 5.06
C GLN A 208 -39.94 -18.33 4.93
N LEU A 209 -39.10 -17.50 4.30
CA LEU A 209 -37.66 -17.75 4.21
C LEU A 209 -36.97 -17.58 5.58
N LEU A 210 -37.38 -16.58 6.37
CA LEU A 210 -36.83 -16.30 7.70
C LEU A 210 -37.15 -17.41 8.72
N GLU A 211 -38.33 -18.02 8.62
CA GLU A 211 -38.82 -19.05 9.55
C GLU A 211 -38.25 -20.45 9.27
N LYS A 212 -37.58 -20.67 8.13
CA LYS A 212 -36.94 -21.95 7.83
C LYS A 212 -35.89 -22.32 8.90
N PRO A 213 -35.76 -23.60 9.28
CA PRO A 213 -34.84 -24.03 10.32
C PRO A 213 -33.38 -23.70 10.00
N GLU A 214 -32.97 -23.77 8.73
CA GLU A 214 -31.60 -23.40 8.31
C GLU A 214 -31.35 -21.90 8.49
N SER A 215 -32.34 -21.08 8.14
CA SER A 215 -32.31 -19.63 8.29
C SER A 215 -32.27 -19.21 9.75
N THR A 216 -33.16 -19.75 10.59
CA THR A 216 -33.21 -19.41 12.02
C THR A 216 -31.93 -19.81 12.73
N ASN A 217 -31.35 -20.97 12.41
CA ASN A 217 -30.06 -21.40 12.96
C ASN A 217 -28.92 -20.43 12.59
N PHE A 218 -28.86 -19.98 11.33
CA PHE A 218 -27.86 -19.00 10.91
C PHE A 218 -28.06 -17.63 11.56
N LEU A 219 -29.30 -17.14 11.62
CA LEU A 219 -29.62 -15.85 12.23
C LEU A 219 -29.36 -15.86 13.74
N ASN A 220 -29.63 -16.96 14.43
CA ASN A 220 -29.27 -17.12 15.84
C ASN A 220 -27.75 -17.08 16.04
N PHE A 221 -27.00 -17.73 15.15
CA PHE A 221 -25.54 -17.65 15.15
C PHE A 221 -25.03 -16.24 14.88
N LEU A 222 -25.64 -15.49 13.94
CA LEU A 222 -25.29 -14.08 13.70
C LEU A 222 -25.56 -13.17 14.90
N LYS A 223 -26.65 -13.43 15.63
CA LYS A 223 -27.07 -12.66 16.81
C LYS A 223 -26.25 -12.97 18.06
N ASP A 224 -25.46 -14.03 18.04
CA ASP A 224 -24.51 -14.35 19.11
C ASP A 224 -23.38 -13.30 19.15
N LYS A 225 -23.50 -12.40 20.12
CA LYS A 225 -22.54 -11.32 20.34
C LYS A 225 -21.18 -11.84 20.80
N ASP A 226 -21.14 -12.95 21.54
CA ASP A 226 -19.88 -13.46 22.08
C ASP A 226 -19.03 -14.04 20.96
N SER A 227 -19.64 -14.87 20.08
CA SER A 227 -18.99 -15.36 18.87
C SER A 227 -18.50 -14.23 17.96
N PHE A 228 -19.32 -13.18 17.77
CA PHE A 228 -18.91 -12.03 16.97
C PHE A 228 -17.74 -11.26 17.60
N ASN A 229 -17.80 -10.98 18.91
CA ASN A 229 -16.75 -10.27 19.63
C ASN A 229 -15.42 -11.03 19.62
N GLU A 230 -15.46 -12.36 19.69
CA GLU A 230 -14.27 -13.21 19.55
C GLU A 230 -13.65 -13.05 18.15
N VAL A 231 -14.46 -13.17 17.09
CA VAL A 231 -14.01 -13.00 15.70
C VAL A 231 -13.47 -11.58 15.48
N GLU A 232 -14.13 -10.55 16.01
CA GLU A 232 -13.70 -9.17 15.87
C GLU A 232 -12.34 -8.92 16.54
N LYS A 233 -12.15 -9.36 17.78
CA LYS A 233 -10.87 -9.24 18.49
C LYS A 233 -9.76 -10.00 17.77
N ALA A 234 -10.07 -11.20 17.29
CA ALA A 234 -9.12 -12.04 16.58
C ALA A 234 -8.71 -11.42 15.22
N TYR A 235 -9.68 -10.86 14.48
CA TYR A 235 -9.44 -10.12 13.24
C TYR A 235 -8.59 -8.87 13.49
N GLN A 236 -8.93 -8.05 14.49
CA GLN A 236 -8.16 -6.84 14.83
C GLN A 236 -6.73 -7.19 15.21
N LYS A 237 -6.53 -8.24 16.00
CA LYS A 237 -5.20 -8.75 16.35
C LYS A 237 -4.45 -9.22 15.10
N ALA A 238 -5.08 -9.98 14.22
CA ALA A 238 -4.46 -10.44 12.97
C ALA A 238 -4.07 -9.25 12.09
N PHE A 239 -4.97 -8.29 11.91
CA PHE A 239 -4.73 -7.05 11.16
C PHE A 239 -3.56 -6.24 11.73
N PHE A 240 -3.46 -6.15 13.05
CA PHE A 240 -2.36 -5.47 13.73
C PHE A 240 -1.01 -6.16 13.52
N TRP A 241 -0.94 -7.48 13.67
CA TRP A 241 0.33 -8.24 13.58
C TRP A 241 0.76 -8.53 12.14
N TYR A 242 -0.17 -8.55 11.20
CA TYR A 242 0.09 -8.96 9.81
C TYR A 242 1.25 -8.17 9.15
N PRO A 243 1.31 -6.83 9.21
CA PRO A 243 2.44 -6.08 8.64
C PRO A 243 3.79 -6.46 9.25
N SER A 244 3.82 -6.77 10.56
CA SER A 244 5.04 -7.19 11.26
C SER A 244 5.50 -8.58 10.81
N ILE A 245 4.56 -9.50 10.60
CA ILE A 245 4.85 -10.84 10.09
C ILE A 245 5.36 -10.77 8.64
N GLN A 246 4.73 -9.97 7.79
CA GLN A 246 5.20 -9.73 6.42
C GLN A 246 6.64 -9.19 6.41
N PHE A 247 6.91 -8.17 7.22
CA PHE A 247 8.25 -7.59 7.35
C PHE A 247 9.28 -8.61 7.84
N ALA A 248 8.91 -9.47 8.80
CA ALA A 248 9.78 -10.52 9.31
C ALA A 248 10.11 -11.56 8.23
N LEU A 249 9.12 -12.02 7.47
CA LEU A 249 9.32 -12.97 6.36
C LEU A 249 10.18 -12.36 5.24
N GLN A 250 9.91 -11.11 4.86
CA GLN A 250 10.71 -10.38 3.86
C GLN A 250 12.16 -10.18 4.32
N THR A 251 12.37 -9.85 5.59
CA THR A 251 13.70 -9.72 6.19
C THR A 251 14.41 -11.07 6.19
N LEU A 252 13.71 -12.15 6.56
CA LEU A 252 14.24 -13.51 6.57
C LEU A 252 14.64 -13.97 5.16
N PHE A 253 13.92 -13.56 4.12
CA PHE A 253 14.26 -13.81 2.72
C PHE A 253 15.52 -13.04 2.27
N LEU A 254 15.64 -11.76 2.62
CA LEU A 254 16.77 -10.91 2.22
C LEU A 254 18.06 -11.18 3.00
N LEU A 255 17.95 -11.58 4.27
CA LEU A 255 19.09 -11.69 5.17
C LEU A 255 20.14 -12.69 4.68
N PRO A 256 19.80 -13.91 4.21
CA PRO A 256 20.75 -14.84 3.60
C PRO A 256 21.45 -14.26 2.36
N LEU A 257 20.73 -13.51 1.52
CA LEU A 257 21.28 -12.86 0.32
C LEU A 257 22.29 -11.77 0.71
N ILE A 258 21.97 -10.95 1.71
CA ILE A 258 22.88 -9.92 2.23
C ILE A 258 24.11 -10.55 2.90
N LEU A 259 23.92 -11.59 3.72
CA LEU A 259 25.01 -12.26 4.42
C LEU A 259 25.96 -12.97 3.45
N SER A 260 25.43 -13.64 2.43
CA SER A 260 26.25 -14.29 1.40
C SER A 260 27.04 -13.26 0.59
N ALA A 261 26.41 -12.16 0.16
CA ALA A 261 27.09 -11.05 -0.52
C ALA A 261 28.22 -10.46 0.34
N LEU A 262 27.94 -10.21 1.63
CA LEU A 262 28.92 -9.74 2.62
C LEU A 262 30.09 -10.71 2.80
N PHE A 263 29.80 -12.00 2.90
CA PHE A 263 30.80 -13.04 3.07
C PHE A 263 31.72 -13.12 1.86
N ILE A 264 31.16 -13.19 0.64
CA ILE A 264 31.90 -13.19 -0.62
C ILE A 264 32.74 -11.92 -0.75
N HIS A 265 32.19 -10.76 -0.42
CA HIS A 265 32.89 -9.49 -0.47
C HIS A 265 34.12 -9.46 0.45
N ARG A 266 33.96 -9.92 1.69
CA ARG A 266 35.07 -10.02 2.66
C ARG A 266 36.13 -11.00 2.18
N PHE A 267 35.73 -12.14 1.63
CA PHE A 267 36.64 -13.15 1.10
C PHE A 267 37.42 -12.64 -0.12
N ALA A 268 36.74 -12.03 -1.09
CA ALA A 268 37.33 -11.46 -2.30
C ALA A 268 38.32 -10.33 -1.98
N GLN A 269 38.01 -9.48 -0.99
CA GLN A 269 38.95 -8.45 -0.53
C GLN A 269 40.20 -9.03 0.13
N ARG A 270 40.06 -10.09 0.94
CA ARG A 270 41.21 -10.76 1.57
C ARG A 270 42.12 -11.44 0.55
N LYS A 271 41.55 -12.02 -0.51
CA LYS A 271 42.31 -12.70 -1.57
C LYS A 271 42.77 -11.79 -2.72
N GLY A 272 42.40 -10.50 -2.70
CA GLY A 272 42.80 -9.54 -3.75
C GLY A 272 42.05 -9.69 -5.07
N TYR A 273 40.90 -10.37 -5.11
CA TYR A 273 40.07 -10.51 -6.31
C TYR A 273 39.25 -9.24 -6.57
N GLY A 274 39.85 -8.26 -7.27
CA GLY A 274 39.25 -6.94 -7.51
C GLY A 274 37.86 -6.97 -8.17
N LEU A 275 37.68 -7.78 -9.21
CA LEU A 275 36.40 -7.89 -9.94
C LEU A 275 35.30 -8.53 -9.08
N ALA A 276 35.61 -9.63 -8.39
CA ALA A 276 34.65 -10.29 -7.50
C ALA A 276 34.30 -9.40 -6.29
N ALA A 277 35.26 -8.61 -5.79
CA ALA A 277 35.02 -7.65 -4.72
C ALA A 277 34.10 -6.50 -5.16
N LEU A 278 34.18 -6.07 -6.42
CA LEU A 278 33.25 -5.10 -7.02
C LEU A 278 31.85 -5.71 -7.17
N MET A 279 31.72 -6.87 -7.82
CA MET A 279 30.42 -7.49 -8.07
C MET A 279 29.65 -7.80 -6.77
N SER A 280 30.33 -8.40 -5.78
CA SER A 280 29.72 -8.65 -4.47
C SER A 280 29.35 -7.37 -3.71
N TRP A 281 30.03 -6.26 -3.98
CA TRP A 281 29.68 -4.96 -3.42
C TRP A 281 28.39 -4.40 -4.05
N HIS A 282 28.27 -4.43 -5.38
CA HIS A 282 27.04 -4.02 -6.07
C HIS A 282 25.83 -4.85 -5.60
N LEU A 283 25.99 -6.18 -5.58
CA LEU A 283 24.97 -7.12 -5.14
C LEU A 283 24.50 -6.84 -3.71
N LEU A 284 25.43 -6.53 -2.80
CA LEU A 284 25.12 -6.11 -1.44
C LEU A 284 24.28 -4.82 -1.42
N VAL A 285 24.67 -3.80 -2.19
CA VAL A 285 23.92 -2.53 -2.26
C VAL A 285 22.50 -2.78 -2.76
N ILE A 286 22.35 -3.55 -3.83
CA ILE A 286 21.06 -3.88 -4.44
C ILE A 286 20.15 -4.58 -3.44
N PHE A 287 20.66 -5.53 -2.66
CA PHE A 287 19.85 -6.21 -1.65
C PHE A 287 19.49 -5.32 -0.44
N CYS A 288 20.32 -4.32 -0.12
CA CYS A 288 20.00 -3.36 0.92
C CYS A 288 18.94 -2.33 0.51
N ILE A 289 18.78 -2.04 -0.78
CA ILE A 289 17.79 -1.06 -1.26
C ILE A 289 16.35 -1.46 -0.89
N PRO A 290 15.84 -2.66 -1.23
CA PRO A 290 14.51 -3.11 -0.84
C PRO A 290 14.29 -3.13 0.68
N LEU A 291 15.32 -3.52 1.44
CA LEU A 291 15.25 -3.54 2.89
C LEU A 291 15.01 -2.13 3.47
N LEU A 292 15.68 -1.11 2.92
CA LEU A 292 15.47 0.28 3.33
C LEU A 292 14.06 0.75 2.99
N PHE A 293 13.56 0.45 1.79
CA PHE A 293 12.17 0.77 1.41
C PHE A 293 11.15 0.11 2.33
N LYS A 294 11.31 -1.19 2.62
CA LYS A 294 10.42 -1.92 3.55
C LYS A 294 10.51 -1.44 4.98
N LEU A 295 11.69 -0.99 5.43
CA LEU A 295 11.84 -0.34 6.73
C LEU A 295 11.04 0.98 6.79
N PHE A 296 11.09 1.81 5.74
CA PHE A 296 10.29 3.03 5.69
C PHE A 296 8.78 2.74 5.63
N GLU A 297 8.36 1.77 4.81
CA GLU A 297 6.96 1.33 4.73
C GLU A 297 6.47 0.83 6.10
N PHE A 298 7.25 0.01 6.79
CA PHE A 298 6.95 -0.46 8.14
C PHE A 298 6.93 0.69 9.17
N LEU A 299 7.78 1.70 9.03
CA LEU A 299 7.76 2.87 9.94
C LEU A 299 6.59 3.82 9.67
N GLN A 300 6.16 3.95 8.42
CA GLN A 300 5.06 4.81 8.02
C GLN A 300 3.70 4.18 8.32
N VAL A 301 3.57 2.86 8.12
CA VAL A 301 2.30 2.12 8.24
C VAL A 301 2.22 1.30 9.54
N GLY A 302 3.35 0.92 10.13
CA GLY A 302 3.42 0.00 11.25
C GLY A 302 3.43 0.64 12.63
N ILE A 303 3.44 -0.24 13.64
CA ILE A 303 3.34 -0.08 15.11
C ILE A 303 3.66 1.31 15.68
N LEU A 304 4.72 1.99 15.23
CA LEU A 304 5.08 3.34 15.69
C LEU A 304 3.99 4.38 15.39
N PHE A 305 3.34 4.31 14.21
CA PHE A 305 2.26 5.21 13.85
C PHE A 305 1.03 4.98 14.73
N GLN A 306 0.57 3.72 14.86
CA GLN A 306 -0.59 3.39 15.70
C GLN A 306 -0.31 3.70 17.18
N PHE A 307 0.87 3.38 17.69
CA PHE A 307 1.26 3.70 19.07
C PHE A 307 1.28 5.21 19.35
N ILE A 308 1.83 6.02 18.44
CA ILE A 308 1.80 7.49 18.57
C ILE A 308 0.36 7.99 18.43
N ALA A 309 -0.41 7.47 17.48
CA ALA A 309 -1.80 7.85 17.27
C ALA A 309 -2.68 7.50 18.48
N ASP A 310 -2.45 6.36 19.13
CA ASP A 310 -3.17 5.92 20.33
C ASP A 310 -2.80 6.80 21.54
N ILE A 311 -1.52 7.15 21.71
CA ILE A 311 -1.08 8.10 22.73
C ILE A 311 -1.71 9.48 22.50
N VAL A 312 -1.66 9.99 21.26
CA VAL A 312 -2.25 11.29 20.91
C VAL A 312 -3.77 11.25 21.06
N SER A 313 -4.43 10.16 20.67
CA SER A 313 -5.88 10.00 20.83
C SER A 313 -6.28 9.90 22.30
N ALA A 314 -5.45 9.27 23.14
CA ALA A 314 -5.65 9.19 24.59
C ALA A 314 -5.42 10.54 25.29
N LEU A 315 -4.44 11.33 24.85
CA LEU A 315 -4.15 12.66 25.43
C LEU A 315 -5.12 13.75 24.92
N PHE A 316 -5.55 13.68 23.67
CA PHE A 316 -6.28 14.74 22.97
C PHE A 316 -7.68 14.32 22.51
N GLY A 317 -8.23 13.21 22.99
CA GLY A 317 -9.64 12.86 22.80
C GLY A 317 -10.05 12.52 21.37
N GLY A 318 -9.17 11.87 20.58
CA GLY A 318 -9.50 11.39 19.24
C GLY A 318 -9.29 12.39 18.09
N LEU A 319 -8.57 13.49 18.31
CA LEU A 319 -8.16 14.42 17.25
C LEU A 319 -7.06 13.81 16.33
N LEU A 320 -7.43 12.81 15.53
CA LEU A 320 -6.55 12.13 14.56
C LEU A 320 -5.88 13.09 13.57
N PHE A 321 -6.50 14.25 13.30
CA PHE A 321 -5.94 15.25 12.40
C PHE A 321 -4.64 15.88 12.94
N LEU A 322 -4.44 15.93 14.26
CA LEU A 322 -3.22 16.48 14.88
C LEU A 322 -1.99 15.65 14.51
N VAL A 323 -2.16 14.33 14.38
CA VAL A 323 -1.12 13.40 13.97
C VAL A 323 -0.67 13.72 12.54
N SER A 324 -1.62 13.97 11.63
CA SER A 324 -1.31 14.35 10.24
C SER A 324 -0.54 15.68 10.14
N TYR A 325 -0.87 16.67 10.97
CA TYR A 325 -0.10 17.93 11.03
C TYR A 325 1.34 17.73 11.52
N LEU A 326 1.55 16.85 12.51
CA LEU A 326 2.88 16.49 12.98
C LEU A 326 3.72 15.85 11.86
N TYR A 327 3.13 15.00 11.02
CA TYR A 327 3.81 14.41 9.87
C TYR A 327 4.18 15.42 8.78
N ILE A 328 3.26 16.33 8.45
CA ILE A 328 3.52 17.43 7.50
C ILE A 328 4.71 18.28 7.97
N LEU A 329 4.91 18.42 9.28
CA LEU A 329 6.06 19.11 9.85
C LEU A 329 7.33 18.24 9.89
N LEU A 330 7.22 16.96 10.29
CA LEU A 330 8.37 16.09 10.48
C LEU A 330 9.01 15.64 9.17
N ILE A 331 8.24 15.34 8.12
CA ILE A 331 8.78 14.82 6.85
C ILE A 331 9.74 15.84 6.19
N PRO A 332 9.36 17.14 6.02
CA PRO A 332 10.28 18.15 5.51
C PRO A 332 11.45 18.41 6.44
N LEU A 333 11.25 18.34 7.76
CA LEU A 333 12.31 18.58 8.75
C LEU A 333 13.37 17.47 8.74
N PHE A 334 12.95 16.21 8.64
CA PHE A 334 13.85 15.08 8.42
C PHE A 334 14.51 15.13 7.04
N GLY A 335 13.75 15.44 5.99
CA GLY A 335 14.29 15.60 4.64
C GLY A 335 15.38 16.69 4.58
N PHE A 336 15.10 17.86 5.14
CA PHE A 336 16.05 18.96 5.26
C PHE A 336 17.24 18.61 6.15
N GLY A 337 16.99 17.90 7.27
CA GLY A 337 18.05 17.38 8.14
C GLY A 337 18.99 16.43 7.40
N ILE A 338 18.45 15.51 6.61
CA ILE A 338 19.20 14.56 5.78
C ILE A 338 19.99 15.30 4.69
N ILE A 339 19.37 16.25 3.97
CA ILE A 339 20.04 17.05 2.93
C ILE A 339 21.19 17.87 3.53
N LYS A 340 20.93 18.60 4.62
CA LYS A 340 21.95 19.39 5.32
C LYS A 340 23.06 18.51 5.90
N PHE A 341 22.71 17.31 6.35
CA PHE A 341 23.67 16.29 6.78
C PHE A 341 24.56 15.83 5.61
N PHE A 342 23.99 15.50 4.46
CA PHE A 342 24.78 15.12 3.27
C PHE A 342 25.67 16.25 2.77
N GLN A 343 25.14 17.47 2.66
CA GLN A 343 25.89 18.65 2.21
C GLN A 343 27.07 18.97 3.16
N LYS A 344 26.83 19.03 4.47
CA LYS A 344 27.87 19.38 5.45
C LYS A 344 28.91 18.27 5.68
N PHE A 345 28.50 17.00 5.64
CA PHE A 345 29.37 15.89 6.07
C PHE A 345 29.97 15.05 4.92
N VAL A 346 29.30 14.95 3.77
CA VAL A 346 29.80 14.18 2.61
C VAL A 346 30.49 15.08 1.58
N PHE A 347 30.00 16.31 1.37
CA PHE A 347 30.44 17.19 0.27
C PHE A 347 31.28 18.41 0.69
N ASN A 348 31.91 18.42 1.87
CA ASN A 348 32.80 19.53 2.23
C ASN A 348 34.12 19.48 1.43
N ALA A 349 34.16 20.21 0.31
CA ALA A 349 35.30 20.26 -0.62
C ALA A 349 36.61 20.69 0.05
N LYS A 350 36.56 21.67 0.99
CA LYS A 350 37.75 22.19 1.69
C LYS A 350 38.43 21.12 2.57
N LEU A 351 37.63 20.32 3.29
CA LEU A 351 38.11 19.20 4.11
C LEU A 351 38.61 18.01 3.27
N GLN A 352 38.01 17.78 2.10
CA GLN A 352 38.49 16.75 1.17
C GLN A 352 39.82 17.14 0.53
N ALA A 353 40.01 18.40 0.15
CA ALA A 353 41.26 18.93 -0.39
C ALA A 353 42.41 18.80 0.63
N ALA A 354 42.20 19.23 1.89
CA ALA A 354 43.20 19.12 2.96
C ALA A 354 43.66 17.66 3.19
N ASN A 355 42.71 16.71 3.24
CA ASN A 355 43.03 15.28 3.39
C ASN A 355 43.79 14.69 2.20
N ARG A 356 43.57 15.20 0.97
CA ARG A 356 44.26 14.77 -0.24
C ARG A 356 45.71 15.27 -0.24
N VAL A 357 45.91 16.54 0.10
CA VAL A 357 47.24 17.15 0.21
C VAL A 357 48.09 16.45 1.27
N GLN A 358 47.54 16.16 2.45
CA GLN A 358 48.25 15.44 3.52
C GLN A 358 48.74 14.05 3.08
N LYS A 359 48.07 13.42 2.11
CA LYS A 359 48.38 12.08 1.61
C LYS A 359 49.16 12.10 0.29
N SER A 360 49.69 13.26 -0.11
CA SER A 360 50.38 13.49 -1.38
C SER A 360 49.55 13.02 -2.58
N ARG A 361 48.29 13.46 -2.64
CA ARG A 361 47.36 13.15 -3.74
C ARG A 361 46.89 14.42 -4.42
N CYS A 362 46.60 14.32 -5.72
CA CYS A 362 46.07 15.43 -6.49
C CYS A 362 44.76 15.95 -5.91
N VAL A 363 44.63 17.28 -5.79
CA VAL A 363 43.43 17.93 -5.23
C VAL A 363 42.19 17.63 -6.07
N ARG A 364 42.33 17.49 -7.41
CA ARG A 364 41.22 17.22 -8.35
C ARG A 364 40.95 15.72 -8.54
N CYS A 365 41.93 14.95 -9.03
CA CYS A 365 41.73 13.54 -9.42
C CYS A 365 42.09 12.51 -8.33
N ALA A 366 42.59 12.94 -7.18
CA ALA A 366 42.94 12.10 -6.02
C ALA A 366 43.98 10.99 -6.26
N LYS A 367 44.67 10.96 -7.42
CA LYS A 367 45.81 10.08 -7.68
C LYS A 367 47.06 10.53 -6.90
N LYS A 368 47.91 9.58 -6.50
CA LYS A 368 49.15 9.86 -5.76
C LYS A 368 50.10 10.64 -6.67
N ILE A 369 50.70 11.70 -6.14
CA ILE A 369 51.65 12.57 -6.84
C ILE A 369 52.90 12.71 -5.97
N ARG A 370 54.01 13.17 -6.55
CA ARG A 370 55.18 13.50 -5.73
C ARG A 370 54.86 14.76 -4.92
N PRO A 371 55.38 14.87 -3.69
CA PRO A 371 55.24 16.09 -2.92
C PRO A 371 55.76 17.28 -3.75
N GLN A 372 54.99 18.36 -3.80
CA GLN A 372 55.35 19.63 -4.46
C GLN A 372 55.21 19.68 -6.00
N ASP A 373 54.62 18.66 -6.65
CA ASP A 373 54.33 18.74 -8.09
C ASP A 373 53.26 19.83 -8.39
N PRO A 374 53.58 20.90 -9.16
CA PRO A 374 52.63 21.97 -9.46
C PRO A 374 51.49 21.52 -10.38
N TYR A 375 51.78 20.61 -11.31
CA TYR A 375 50.81 19.99 -12.20
C TYR A 375 50.65 18.51 -11.87
N CYS A 376 49.41 18.01 -11.93
CA CYS A 376 49.20 16.57 -11.78
C CYS A 376 49.59 15.81 -13.07
N PRO A 377 50.51 14.84 -13.02
CA PRO A 377 50.93 14.07 -14.21
C PRO A 377 49.82 13.17 -14.78
N HIS A 378 48.71 12.98 -14.04
CA HIS A 378 47.61 12.14 -14.47
C HIS A 378 46.40 12.90 -15.05
N CYS A 379 46.26 14.19 -14.77
CA CYS A 379 45.11 14.97 -15.24
C CYS A 379 45.43 16.42 -15.66
N GLY A 380 46.70 16.82 -15.65
CA GLY A 380 47.15 18.15 -16.08
C GLY A 380 46.70 19.32 -15.19
N TYR A 381 46.07 19.06 -14.04
CA TYR A 381 45.52 20.12 -13.19
C TYR A 381 46.62 20.86 -12.41
N TYR A 382 46.62 22.19 -12.49
CA TYR A 382 47.49 23.07 -11.70
C TYR A 382 46.95 23.25 -10.28
N GLN A 383 47.77 22.91 -9.28
CA GLN A 383 47.33 22.69 -7.90
C GLN A 383 47.55 23.88 -6.95
N TYR A 384 48.27 24.91 -7.38
CA TYR A 384 48.63 26.06 -6.55
C TYR A 384 47.82 27.32 -6.91
N ILE A 385 47.62 28.18 -5.93
CA ILE A 385 47.12 29.55 -6.05
C ILE A 385 48.02 30.47 -5.21
N GLU A 386 48.21 31.68 -5.67
CA GLU A 386 48.95 32.70 -4.93
C GLU A 386 48.10 33.18 -3.73
N CYS A 387 48.73 33.29 -2.56
CA CYS A 387 48.05 33.81 -1.38
C CYS A 387 47.98 35.35 -1.43
N PRO A 388 46.79 35.98 -1.30
CA PRO A 388 46.67 37.45 -1.40
C PRO A 388 47.35 38.21 -0.25
N ASN A 389 47.67 37.54 0.87
CA ASN A 389 48.27 38.19 2.05
C ASN A 389 49.80 38.05 2.12
N CYS A 390 50.34 36.92 1.68
CA CYS A 390 51.80 36.66 1.78
C CYS A 390 52.47 36.42 0.42
N HIS A 391 51.70 36.46 -0.67
CA HIS A 391 52.15 36.21 -2.05
C HIS A 391 52.83 34.85 -2.31
N GLU A 392 52.85 33.97 -1.30
CA GLU A 392 53.38 32.61 -1.44
C GLU A 392 52.36 31.65 -2.06
N PHE A 393 52.87 30.65 -2.80
CA PHE A 393 52.04 29.63 -3.44
C PHE A 393 51.53 28.59 -2.44
N THR A 394 50.21 28.46 -2.40
CA THR A 394 49.48 27.56 -1.50
C THR A 394 48.48 26.71 -2.30
N TYR A 395 48.07 25.56 -1.77
CA TYR A 395 47.22 24.64 -2.52
C TYR A 395 45.80 25.19 -2.70
N LYS A 396 45.21 25.00 -3.89
CA LYS A 396 43.81 25.36 -4.18
C LYS A 396 42.84 24.61 -3.26
N HIS A 397 41.74 25.26 -2.90
CA HIS A 397 40.65 24.73 -2.06
C HIS A 397 41.06 24.34 -0.63
N LEU A 398 42.23 24.74 -0.14
CA LEU A 398 42.53 24.65 1.29
C LEU A 398 41.77 25.74 2.05
N PRO A 399 41.40 25.53 3.32
CA PRO A 399 40.74 26.56 4.11
C PRO A 399 41.68 27.70 4.52
N HIS A 400 42.99 27.42 4.64
CA HIS A 400 44.00 28.38 5.08
C HIS A 400 45.28 28.25 4.25
N CYS A 401 46.02 29.35 4.13
CA CYS A 401 47.35 29.36 3.54
C CYS A 401 48.32 28.50 4.35
N LYS A 402 49.08 27.63 3.69
CA LYS A 402 50.09 26.78 4.34
C LYS A 402 51.28 27.56 4.94
N HIS A 403 51.50 28.81 4.48
CA HIS A 403 52.64 29.64 4.88
C HIS A 403 52.27 30.63 5.99
N CYS A 404 51.18 31.37 5.84
CA CYS A 404 50.81 32.46 6.76
C CYS A 404 49.49 32.24 7.52
N GLY A 405 48.79 31.13 7.30
CA GLY A 405 47.52 30.84 7.97
C GLY A 405 46.31 31.68 7.52
N TYR A 406 46.49 32.63 6.59
CA TYR A 406 45.42 33.47 6.06
C TYR A 406 44.28 32.63 5.48
N VAL A 407 43.03 33.00 5.79
CA VAL A 407 41.82 32.30 5.34
C VAL A 407 41.70 32.42 3.83
N GLN A 408 41.54 31.29 3.16
CA GLN A 408 41.29 31.25 1.71
C GLN A 408 39.78 31.20 1.46
N ASP A 409 39.19 32.38 1.20
CA ASP A 409 37.85 32.48 0.63
C ASP A 409 37.95 32.58 -0.89
N VAL A 410 38.26 31.43 -1.49
CA VAL A 410 38.11 31.27 -2.94
C VAL A 410 36.65 30.89 -3.21
N GLU A 411 35.76 31.87 -3.12
CA GLU A 411 34.52 31.87 -3.91
C GLU A 411 34.84 32.53 -5.25
N SER A 412 35.30 31.74 -6.21
CA SER A 412 35.34 32.18 -7.60
C SER A 412 35.11 31.00 -8.55
N VAL A 413 33.85 30.95 -9.01
CA VAL A 413 33.25 30.21 -10.14
C VAL A 413 33.09 28.71 -10.00
#